data_AF-A0AAI9RGD5-F1
#
_entry.id   AF-A0AAI9RGD5-F1
#
_cell.length_a   1.000
_cell.length_b   1.000
_cell.length_c   1.000
_cell.angle_alpha   90.00
_cell.angle_beta   90.00
_cell.angle_gamma   90.00
#
_symmetry.space_group_name_H-M   'P 1'
#
loop_
_entity.id
_entity.type
_entity.pdbx_description
1 polymer ?
#
loop_
_entity_poly.entity_id
_entity_poly.type
_entity_poly.pdbx_seq_one_letter_code
_entity_poly.pdbx_strand_id
1 'polypeptide(L)'
;MNFPIQRSKSVVIFVCLTLVFMFIYPIVMLFTNKAHWMSALIGMGLCFIVNVPIVWEVFIKKHKVENGVLKYGILNDDIVLKDVRIIRQVGKSLEITTNAYKVHMVAMPQNMDEFLALIEKENPHVKIEMAGKK
;
A
#
# COMPACT_ATOMS: atom_id res chain seq x y z
N MET A 1 -5.15 10.85 -11.35
CA MET A 1 -3.99 10.16 -11.97
C MET A 1 -3.59 8.99 -11.10
N ASN A 2 -3.29 7.82 -11.66
CA ASN A 2 -2.97 6.62 -10.89
C ASN A 2 -1.46 6.36 -10.93
N PHE A 3 -0.78 6.47 -9.79
CA PHE A 3 0.66 6.20 -9.71
C PHE A 3 0.89 4.80 -9.17
N PRO A 4 1.36 3.87 -10.00
CA PRO A 4 1.74 2.57 -9.50
C PRO A 4 2.99 2.72 -8.62
N ILE A 5 3.02 2.04 -7.47
CA ILE A 5 4.16 2.03 -6.55
C ILE A 5 5.03 0.81 -6.76
N GLN A 6 6.32 0.97 -6.50
CA GLN A 6 7.26 -0.12 -6.54
C GLN A 6 6.94 -1.10 -5.40
N ARG A 7 6.32 -2.23 -5.74
CA ARG A 7 5.99 -3.27 -4.76
C ARG A 7 7.25 -4.06 -4.39
N SER A 8 7.41 -4.35 -3.11
CA SER A 8 8.41 -5.32 -2.68
C SER A 8 8.04 -6.70 -3.25
N LYS A 9 8.93 -7.27 -4.08
CA LYS A 9 8.76 -8.61 -4.66
C LYS A 9 8.51 -9.66 -3.57
N SER A 10 9.19 -9.53 -2.43
CA SER A 10 9.06 -10.44 -1.29
C SER A 10 7.66 -10.39 -0.67
N VAL A 11 7.07 -9.20 -0.51
CA VAL A 11 5.70 -9.06 0.02
C VAL A 11 4.68 -9.66 -0.94
N VAL A 12 4.85 -9.45 -2.25
CA VAL A 12 3.95 -10.04 -3.26
C VAL A 12 4.02 -11.57 -3.22
N ILE A 13 5.23 -12.15 -3.15
CA ILE A 13 5.41 -13.61 -3.04
C ILE A 13 4.77 -14.15 -1.76
N PHE A 14 4.98 -13.49 -0.63
CA PHE A 14 4.39 -13.87 0.64
C PHE A 14 2.85 -13.87 0.60
N VAL A 15 2.26 -12.85 -0.01
CA VAL A 15 0.80 -12.74 -0.12
C VAL A 15 0.24 -13.78 -1.10
N CYS A 16 0.96 -14.08 -2.19
CA CYS A 16 0.58 -15.17 -3.09
C CYS A 16 0.63 -16.54 -2.39
N LEU A 17 1.65 -16.82 -1.58
CA LEU A 17 1.78 -18.07 -0.82
C LEU A 17 0.66 -18.22 0.22
N THR A 18 0.35 -17.16 0.96
CA THR A 18 -0.75 -17.15 1.94
C THR A 18 -2.11 -17.32 1.28
N LEU A 19 -2.35 -16.69 0.12
CA LEU A 19 -3.55 -16.92 -0.69
C LEU A 19 -3.69 -18.38 -1.12
N VAL A 20 -2.63 -18.98 -1.66
CA VAL A 20 -2.63 -20.40 -2.05
C VAL A 20 -2.96 -21.29 -0.86
N PHE A 21 -2.36 -21.03 0.30
CA PHE A 21 -2.64 -21.77 1.53
C PHE A 21 -4.10 -21.58 1.99
N MET A 22 -4.62 -20.37 1.87
CA MET A 22 -5.99 -20.02 2.24
C MET A 22 -7.04 -20.80 1.46
N PHE A 23 -6.78 -21.15 0.19
CA PHE A 23 -7.70 -21.96 -0.61
C PHE A 23 -7.43 -23.46 -0.50
N ILE A 24 -6.17 -23.88 -0.48
CA ILE A 24 -5.82 -25.31 -0.46
C ILE A 24 -6.14 -25.95 0.89
N TYR A 25 -5.80 -25.30 2.00
CA TYR A 25 -5.97 -25.88 3.33
C TYR A 25 -7.44 -26.23 3.65
N PRO A 26 -8.42 -25.35 3.39
CA PRO A 26 -9.82 -25.67 3.64
C PRO A 26 -10.38 -26.74 2.70
N ILE A 27 -9.93 -26.78 1.43
CA ILE A 27 -10.30 -27.85 0.49
C ILE A 27 -9.83 -29.20 1.03
N VAL A 28 -8.56 -29.30 1.44
CA VAL A 28 -8.00 -30.54 2.03
C VAL A 28 -8.74 -30.95 3.30
N MET A 29 -9.08 -29.99 4.17
CA MET A 29 -9.85 -30.26 5.40
C MET A 29 -11.28 -30.76 5.12
N LEU A 30 -11.95 -30.24 4.09
CA LEU A 30 -13.28 -30.72 3.69
C LEU A 30 -13.27 -32.18 3.21
N PHE A 31 -12.20 -32.60 2.53
CA PHE A 31 -12.07 -33.99 2.06
C PHE A 31 -11.58 -34.96 3.15
N THR A 32 -10.71 -34.51 4.04
CA THR A 32 -10.08 -35.36 5.07
C THR A 32 -10.91 -35.48 6.35
N ASN A 33 -11.74 -34.48 6.70
CA ASN A 33 -12.41 -34.41 8.00
C ASN A 33 -13.95 -34.31 7.86
N LYS A 34 -14.57 -35.36 7.30
CA LYS A 34 -16.04 -35.42 7.06
C LYS A 34 -16.89 -35.26 8.32
N ALA A 35 -16.35 -35.58 9.50
CA ALA A 35 -17.07 -35.50 10.78
C ALA A 35 -17.12 -34.06 11.36
N HIS A 36 -16.16 -33.20 11.01
CA HIS A 36 -16.01 -31.85 11.59
C HIS A 36 -16.00 -30.74 10.52
N TRP A 37 -16.83 -30.89 9.49
CA TRP A 37 -16.98 -29.92 8.40
C TRP A 37 -17.34 -28.51 8.89
N MET A 38 -18.08 -28.40 10.00
CA MET A 38 -18.48 -27.13 10.61
C MET A 38 -17.27 -26.32 11.13
N SER A 39 -16.30 -26.97 11.80
CA SER A 39 -15.08 -26.28 12.26
C SER A 39 -14.15 -25.92 11.10
N ALA A 40 -14.14 -26.73 10.04
CA ALA A 40 -13.41 -26.41 8.82
C ALA A 40 -13.98 -25.13 8.15
N LEU A 41 -15.31 -24.98 8.10
CA LEU A 41 -15.96 -23.76 7.60
C LEU A 41 -15.65 -22.53 8.48
N ILE A 42 -15.65 -22.66 9.80
CA ILE A 42 -15.31 -21.56 10.71
C ILE A 42 -13.84 -21.15 10.54
N GLY A 43 -12.91 -22.11 10.48
CA GLY A 43 -11.50 -21.85 10.22
C GLY A 43 -11.27 -21.19 8.85
N MET A 44 -12.03 -21.60 7.84
CA MET A 44 -12.03 -20.98 6.52
C MET A 44 -12.50 -19.52 6.58
N GLY A 45 -13.63 -19.26 7.24
CA GLY A 45 -14.16 -17.90 7.44
C GLY A 45 -13.18 -16.98 8.15
N LEU A 46 -12.55 -17.44 9.23
CA LEU A 46 -11.51 -16.68 9.95
C LEU A 46 -10.29 -16.41 9.07
N CYS A 47 -9.85 -17.39 8.29
CA CYS A 47 -8.77 -17.21 7.31
C CYS A 47 -9.10 -16.11 6.29
N PHE A 48 -10.31 -16.09 5.75
CA PHE A 48 -10.74 -15.03 4.82
C PHE A 48 -10.76 -13.65 5.49
N ILE A 49 -11.31 -13.53 6.71
CA ILE A 49 -11.41 -12.25 7.42
C ILE A 49 -10.03 -11.62 7.64
N VAL A 50 -9.02 -12.42 7.99
CA VAL A 50 -7.66 -11.91 8.25
C VAL A 50 -6.91 -11.61 6.95
N ASN A 51 -7.06 -12.45 5.91
CA ASN A 51 -6.28 -12.33 4.69
C ASN A 51 -6.87 -11.35 3.66
N VAL A 52 -8.19 -11.14 3.62
CA VAL A 52 -8.83 -10.20 2.68
C VAL A 52 -8.33 -8.76 2.86
N PRO A 53 -8.20 -8.20 4.07
CA PRO A 53 -7.59 -6.88 4.28
C PRO A 53 -6.14 -6.80 3.81
N ILE A 54 -5.35 -7.86 4.02
CA ILE A 54 -3.93 -7.93 3.61
C ILE A 54 -3.82 -7.93 2.08
N VAL A 55 -4.65 -8.74 1.41
CA VAL A 55 -4.71 -8.78 -0.05
C VAL A 55 -5.20 -7.45 -0.58
N TRP A 56 -6.18 -6.81 0.07
CA TRP A 56 -6.68 -5.50 -0.31
C TRP A 56 -5.61 -4.40 -0.14
N GLU A 57 -4.86 -4.38 0.96
CA GLU A 57 -3.71 -3.49 1.18
C GLU A 57 -2.66 -3.64 0.09
N VAL A 58 -2.29 -4.87 -0.24
CA VAL A 58 -1.19 -5.17 -1.17
C VAL A 58 -1.60 -4.98 -2.64
N PHE A 59 -2.83 -5.36 -2.99
CA PHE A 59 -3.29 -5.38 -4.38
C PHE A 59 -4.23 -4.23 -4.76
N ILE A 60 -5.06 -3.72 -3.85
CA ILE A 60 -6.23 -2.87 -4.19
C ILE A 60 -6.12 -1.43 -3.70
N LYS A 61 -5.56 -1.12 -2.52
CA LYS A 61 -5.40 0.29 -2.09
C LYS A 61 -4.23 0.94 -2.82
N LYS A 62 -4.59 1.51 -3.97
CA LYS A 62 -3.74 2.27 -4.89
C LYS A 62 -3.28 3.56 -4.21
N HIS A 63 -2.00 3.89 -4.40
CA HIS A 63 -1.48 5.22 -4.18
C HIS A 63 -1.95 6.09 -5.34
N LYS A 64 -3.16 6.60 -5.19
CA LYS A 64 -3.85 7.36 -6.22
C LYS A 64 -3.82 8.82 -5.86
N VAL A 65 -3.57 9.65 -6.86
CA VAL A 65 -3.85 11.07 -6.76
C VAL A 65 -5.22 11.33 -7.40
N GLU A 66 -6.20 11.64 -6.57
CA GLU A 66 -7.54 12.04 -6.98
C GLU A 66 -7.77 13.47 -6.52
N ASN A 67 -8.04 14.39 -7.45
CA ASN A 67 -8.33 15.81 -7.18
C ASN A 67 -7.28 16.52 -6.29
N GLY A 68 -5.98 16.30 -6.55
CA GLY A 68 -4.90 16.90 -5.77
C GLY A 68 -4.72 16.29 -4.37
N VAL A 69 -5.36 15.14 -4.09
CA VAL A 69 -5.21 14.39 -2.84
C VAL A 69 -4.57 13.03 -3.13
N LEU A 70 -3.42 12.77 -2.51
CA LEU A 70 -2.74 11.49 -2.49
C LEU A 70 -3.35 10.60 -1.41
N LYS A 71 -4.09 9.59 -1.84
CA LYS A 71 -4.63 8.53 -0.98
C LYS A 71 -3.62 7.40 -0.92
N TYR A 72 -3.13 7.03 0.27
CA TYR A 72 -2.11 5.98 0.41
C TYR A 72 -2.33 5.13 1.68
N GLY A 73 -2.33 3.80 1.54
CA GLY A 73 -2.58 2.86 2.66
C GLY A 73 -4.01 2.89 3.23
N ILE A 74 -4.52 1.81 3.86
CA ILE A 74 -5.91 1.80 4.39
C ILE A 74 -6.05 2.70 5.60
N LEU A 75 -5.05 2.62 6.48
CA LEU A 75 -5.05 3.19 7.81
C LEU A 75 -4.35 4.55 7.90
N ASN A 76 -3.81 5.07 6.80
CA ASN A 76 -3.13 6.37 6.83
C ASN A 76 -4.07 7.49 6.37
N ASP A 77 -3.83 8.67 6.93
CA ASP A 77 -4.48 9.91 6.52
C ASP A 77 -4.13 10.24 5.06
N ASP A 78 -5.11 10.72 4.31
CA ASP A 78 -4.89 11.25 2.96
C ASP A 78 -3.98 12.48 2.99
N ILE A 79 -3.10 12.62 1.99
CA ILE A 79 -2.19 13.76 1.85
C ILE A 79 -2.72 14.70 0.79
N VAL A 80 -3.04 15.92 1.20
CA VAL A 80 -3.39 16.98 0.26
C VAL A 80 -2.10 17.55 -0.34
N LEU A 81 -1.95 17.50 -1.67
CA LEU A 81 -0.67 17.80 -2.33
C LEU A 81 -0.26 19.26 -2.22
N LYS A 82 -1.23 20.19 -2.26
CA LYS A 82 -0.98 21.62 -1.98
C LYS A 82 -0.41 21.88 -0.58
N ASP A 83 -0.63 20.96 0.36
CA ASP A 83 -0.17 21.09 1.73
C ASP A 83 1.18 20.42 1.95
N VAL A 84 1.78 19.80 0.91
CA VAL A 84 3.10 19.18 1.01
C VAL A 84 4.15 20.27 1.04
N ARG A 85 4.96 20.30 2.10
CA ARG A 85 6.02 21.28 2.32
C ARG A 85 7.39 20.75 1.97
N ILE A 86 7.68 19.51 2.36
CA ILE A 86 8.98 18.86 2.15
C ILE A 86 8.74 17.44 1.66
N ILE A 87 9.44 17.06 0.60
CA ILE A 87 9.57 15.68 0.15
C ILE A 87 11.03 15.31 0.28
N ARG A 88 11.32 14.23 0.99
CA ARG A 88 12.68 13.74 1.19
C ARG A 88 12.77 12.26 0.87
N GLN A 89 13.81 11.86 0.18
CA GLN A 89 14.12 10.45 0.00
C GLN A 89 14.82 9.90 1.25
N VAL A 90 14.23 8.86 1.86
CA VAL A 90 14.77 8.16 3.03
C VAL A 90 14.89 6.68 2.68
N GLY A 91 16.09 6.27 2.25
CA GLY A 91 16.36 4.90 1.83
C GLY A 91 15.53 4.50 0.60
N LYS A 92 14.61 3.54 0.79
CA LYS A 92 13.69 3.02 -0.25
C LYS A 92 12.27 3.62 -0.18
N SER A 93 12.11 4.69 0.61
CA SER A 93 10.84 5.35 0.86
C SER A 93 10.97 6.86 0.66
N LEU A 94 9.82 7.51 0.52
CA LEU A 94 9.68 8.96 0.55
C LEU A 94 9.08 9.37 1.90
N GLU A 95 9.70 10.36 2.51
CA GLU A 95 9.14 11.09 3.63
C GLU A 95 8.47 12.35 3.09
N ILE A 96 7.19 12.52 3.38
CA ILE A 96 6.39 13.68 2.98
C ILE A 96 5.95 14.41 4.24
N THR A 97 6.40 15.65 4.39
CA THR A 97 5.98 16.54 5.48
C THR A 97 4.95 17.54 4.97
N THR A 98 3.83 17.63 5.67
CA THR A 98 2.75 18.58 5.35
C THR A 98 2.86 19.89 6.13
N ASN A 99 2.09 20.90 5.75
CA ASN A 99 1.96 22.19 6.45
C ASN A 99 1.49 22.03 7.91
N ALA A 100 0.75 20.96 8.20
CA ALA A 100 0.33 20.60 9.56
C ALA A 100 1.45 19.91 10.37
N TYR A 101 2.69 19.90 9.87
CA TYR A 101 3.84 19.19 10.45
C TYR A 101 3.62 17.68 10.64
N LYS A 102 2.64 17.10 9.95
CA LYS A 102 2.49 15.64 9.87
C LYS A 102 3.53 15.08 8.91
N VAL A 103 4.21 14.03 9.35
CA VAL A 103 5.22 13.30 8.58
C VAL A 103 4.61 11.98 8.11
N HIS A 104 4.67 11.75 6.81
CA HIS A 104 4.09 10.60 6.15
C HIS A 104 5.18 9.81 5.43
N MET A 105 5.32 8.53 5.77
CA MET A 105 6.21 7.62 5.06
C MET A 105 5.44 6.93 3.94
N VAL A 106 5.85 7.18 2.71
CA VAL A 106 5.25 6.62 1.51
C VAL A 106 6.28 5.74 0.80
N ALA A 107 5.85 4.63 0.21
CA ALA A 107 6.72 3.82 -0.61
C ALA A 107 7.13 4.58 -1.89
N MET A 108 8.26 4.17 -2.49
CA MET A 108 8.77 4.78 -3.72
C MET A 108 7.76 4.64 -4.89
N PRO A 109 7.32 5.75 -5.53
CA PRO A 109 6.57 5.70 -6.78
C PRO A 109 7.36 5.00 -7.89
N GLN A 110 6.69 4.30 -8.81
CA GLN A 110 7.37 3.70 -9.97
C GLN A 110 7.91 4.77 -10.92
N ASN A 111 7.16 5.86 -11.10
CA ASN A 111 7.59 7.02 -11.87
C ASN A 111 7.78 8.21 -10.91
N MET A 112 9.03 8.43 -10.51
CA MET A 112 9.37 9.47 -9.54
C MET A 112 9.20 10.87 -10.14
N ASP A 113 9.65 11.07 -11.38
CA ASP A 113 9.65 12.39 -12.01
C ASP A 113 8.22 12.91 -12.21
N GLU A 114 7.31 12.03 -12.63
CA GLU A 114 5.89 12.36 -12.83
C GLU A 114 5.17 12.65 -11.51
N PHE A 115 5.54 11.94 -10.43
CA PHE A 115 5.01 12.20 -9.10
C PHE A 115 5.48 13.56 -8.56
N LEU A 116 6.79 13.85 -8.67
CA LEU A 116 7.36 15.13 -8.23
C LEU A 116 6.79 16.31 -9.02
N ALA A 117 6.71 16.18 -10.36
CA ALA A 117 6.15 17.23 -11.22
C ALA A 117 4.69 17.54 -10.87
N LEU A 118 3.92 16.54 -10.43
CA LEU A 118 2.55 16.75 -10.00
C LEU A 118 2.48 17.51 -8.68
N ILE A 119 3.38 17.24 -7.73
CA ILE A 119 3.42 17.99 -6.48
C ILE A 119 3.91 19.41 -6.70
N GLU A 120 4.93 19.63 -7.53
CA GLU A 120 5.39 20.97 -7.91
C GLU A 120 4.29 21.78 -8.60
N LYS A 121 3.45 21.12 -9.41
CA LYS A 121 2.29 21.76 -10.06
C LYS A 121 1.25 22.24 -9.05
N GLU A 122 0.96 21.43 -8.03
CA GLU A 122 -0.03 21.77 -6.99
C GLU A 122 0.54 22.70 -5.90
N ASN A 123 1.86 22.62 -5.64
CA ASN A 123 2.60 23.50 -4.74
C ASN A 123 3.99 23.82 -5.30
N PRO A 124 4.16 24.99 -5.94
CA PRO A 124 5.46 25.44 -6.47
C PRO A 124 6.54 25.70 -5.42
N HIS A 125 6.16 25.77 -4.14
CA HIS A 125 7.08 26.06 -3.02
C HIS A 125 7.51 24.81 -2.25
N VAL A 126 7.20 23.61 -2.76
CA VAL A 126 7.64 22.36 -2.15
C VAL A 126 9.16 22.26 -2.15
N LYS A 127 9.75 21.88 -1.02
CA LYS A 127 11.18 21.56 -0.92
C LYS A 127 11.40 20.09 -1.26
N ILE A 128 12.19 19.79 -2.27
CA ILE A 128 12.47 18.41 -2.71
C ILE A 128 13.93 18.05 -2.41
N GLU A 129 14.14 17.05 -1.56
CA GLU A 129 15.44 16.54 -1.11
C GLU A 129 15.63 15.08 -1.56
N MET A 130 16.10 14.87 -2.79
CA MET A 130 16.33 13.53 -3.36
C MET A 130 17.79 13.11 -3.19
N ALA A 131 18.02 11.82 -2.91
CA ALA A 131 19.39 11.30 -2.78
C ALA A 131 20.03 11.24 -4.18
N GLY A 132 20.88 12.23 -4.49
CA GLY A 132 21.62 12.30 -5.76
C GLY A 132 21.54 13.63 -6.50
N LYS A 133 20.62 14.53 -6.13
CA LYS A 133 20.67 15.93 -6.58
C LYS A 133 21.45 16.74 -5.55
N LYS A 134 22.77 16.86 -5.79
CA LYS A 134 23.58 17.96 -5.23
C LYS A 134 23.38 19.19 -6.11
#